data_AF-A0A6D2GAD1-F1
#
_entry.id   AF-A0A6D2GAD1-F1
#
_cell.length_a   1.000
_cell.length_b   1.000
_cell.length_c   1.000
_cell.angle_alpha   90.00
_cell.angle_beta   90.00
_cell.angle_gamma   90.00
#
_symmetry.space_group_name_H-M   'P 1'
#
loop_
_entity.id
_entity.type
_entity.pdbx_description
1 polymer ?
#
loop_
_entity_poly.entity_id
_entity_poly.type
_entity_poly.pdbx_seq_one_letter_code
_entity_poly.pdbx_strand_id
1 'polypeptide(L)' 'MGARPMARVIQDNLKKPLANELLFGSLVDGGQVTVALDKEKNALTYGFQSAQKHKPETAH' A
#
# COMPACT_ATOMS: atom_id res chain seq x y z
N MET A 1 12.94 27.21 -0.80
CA MET A 1 12.29 25.90 -1.06
C MET A 1 12.80 24.92 0.00
N GLY A 2 11.91 24.31 0.79
CA GLY A 2 12.26 23.40 1.89
C GLY A 2 11.48 22.09 1.78
N ALA A 3 11.33 21.30 2.84
CA ALA A 3 10.64 19.99 2.79
C ALA A 3 9.13 20.04 2.53
N ARG A 4 8.52 21.24 2.42
CA ARG A 4 7.08 21.44 2.15
C ARG A 4 6.53 20.59 0.99
N PRO A 5 7.21 20.43 -0.16
CA PRO A 5 6.74 19.57 -1.25
C PRO A 5 6.74 18.07 -0.91
N MET A 6 7.53 17.62 0.08
CA MET A 6 7.61 16.19 0.44
C MET A 6 6.31 15.65 1.01
N ALA A 7 5.54 16.50 1.71
CA ALA A 7 4.21 16.14 2.17
C ALA A 7 3.30 15.74 1.00
N ARG A 8 3.38 16.48 -0.12
CA ARG A 8 2.60 16.19 -1.33
C ARG A 8 3.05 14.91 -2.01
N VAL A 9 4.36 14.70 -2.12
CA VAL A 9 4.92 13.46 -2.67
C VAL A 9 4.48 12.23 -1.87
N ILE A 10 4.52 12.29 -0.53
CA ILE A 10 4.04 11.21 0.34
C ILE A 10 2.53 11.01 0.21
N GLN A 11 1.77 12.10 0.16
CA GLN A 11 0.32 12.02 0.02
C GLN A 11 -0.10 11.35 -1.29
N ASP A 12 0.53 11.76 -2.40
CA ASP A 12 0.19 11.28 -3.73
C ASP A 12 0.66 9.83 -3.97
N ASN A 13 1.88 9.49 -3.53
CA ASN A 13 2.47 8.19 -3.83
C ASN A 13 2.21 7.13 -2.75
N LEU A 14 2.00 7.49 -1.49
CA LEU A 14 1.77 6.50 -0.43
C LEU A 14 0.32 6.52 0.06
N LYS A 15 -0.19 7.67 0.50
CA LYS A 15 -1.50 7.70 1.18
C LYS A 15 -2.65 7.35 0.25
N LYS A 16 -2.66 7.85 -0.98
CA LYS A 16 -3.73 7.55 -1.96
C LYS A 16 -3.85 6.05 -2.30
N PRO A 17 -2.78 5.35 -2.74
CA PRO A 17 -2.91 3.93 -3.06
C PRO A 17 -3.25 3.08 -1.84
N LEU A 18 -2.71 3.42 -0.66
CA LEU A 18 -3.03 2.71 0.58
C LEU A 18 -4.49 2.91 1.02
N ALA A 19 -5.09 4.07 0.74
CA ALA A 19 -6.49 4.30 1.06
C ALA A 19 -7.39 3.31 0.31
N ASN A 20 -7.11 3.02 -0.96
CA ASN A 20 -7.88 2.02 -1.72
C ASN A 20 -7.73 0.62 -1.12
N GLU A 21 -6.52 0.23 -0.72
CA GLU A 21 -6.28 -1.08 -0.09
C GLU A 21 -6.94 -1.22 1.28
N LEU A 22 -6.99 -0.14 2.05
CA LEU A 22 -7.67 -0.08 3.34
C LEU A 22 -9.20 -0.11 3.20
N LEU A 23 -9.75 0.47 2.14
CA LEU A 23 -11.20 0.54 1.93
C LEU A 23 -11.75 -0.72 1.26
N PHE A 24 -11.01 -1.29 0.30
CA PHE A 24 -11.53 -2.33 -0.61
C PHE A 24 -10.55 -3.46 -0.91
N GLY A 25 -9.29 -3.38 -0.48
CA GLY A 25 -8.23 -4.31 -0.88
C GLY A 25 -7.81 -5.25 0.24
N SER A 26 -6.53 -5.61 0.25
CA SER A 26 -5.99 -6.65 1.15
C SER A 26 -5.81 -6.17 2.59
N LEU A 27 -6.01 -4.88 2.86
CA LEU A 27 -5.79 -4.24 4.15
C LEU A 27 -7.09 -3.84 4.88
N VAL A 28 -8.26 -4.24 4.39
CA VAL A 28 -9.56 -3.92 5.02
C VAL A 28 -9.58 -4.33 6.50
N ASP A 29 -9.06 -5.52 6.82
CA ASP A 29 -8.98 -6.04 8.19
C ASP A 29 -7.63 -5.73 8.88
N GLY A 30 -6.86 -4.82 8.32
CA GLY A 30 -5.50 -4.51 8.73
C GLY A 30 -4.46 -5.48 8.15
N GLY A 31 -3.18 -5.17 8.39
CA GLY A 31 -2.07 -5.90 7.79
C GLY A 31 -0.75 -5.12 7.81
N GLN A 32 0.21 -5.61 7.05
CA GLN A 32 1.51 -4.98 6.84
C GLN A 32 1.68 -4.58 5.37
N VAL A 33 2.25 -3.40 5.16
CA VAL A 33 2.67 -2.90 3.84
C VAL A 33 4.17 -2.74 3.85
N THR A 34 4.82 -3.25 2.81
CA THR A 34 6.22 -2.97 2.50
C THR A 34 6.29 -2.17 1.21
N VAL A 35 7.02 -1.06 1.22
CA VAL A 35 7.24 -0.21 0.04
C VAL A 35 8.70 -0.28 -0.34
N ALA A 36 8.99 -0.53 -1.61
CA ALA A 36 10.34 -0.53 -2.16
C ALA A 36 10.43 0.35 -3.41
N LEU A 37 11.64 0.79 -3.74
CA LEU A 37 11.92 1.50 -4.99
C LEU A 37 12.46 0.50 -6.02
N ASP A 38 11.75 0.32 -7.11
CA ASP A 38 12.28 -0.31 -8.32
C ASP A 38 13.23 0.68 -8.99
N LYS A 39 14.53 0.36 -8.97
CA LYS A 39 15.59 1.22 -9.53
C LYS A 39 15.56 1.28 -11.05
N GLU A 40 15.04 0.26 -11.73
CA GLU A 40 14.98 0.22 -13.19
C GLU A 40 13.82 1.07 -13.70
N LYS A 41 12.68 0.99 -13.02
CA LYS A 41 11.45 1.70 -13.41
C LYS A 41 11.28 3.06 -12.73
N ASN A 42 12.15 3.39 -11.77
CA ASN A 42 12.03 4.56 -10.89
C ASN A 42 10.62 4.69 -10.29
N ALA A 43 10.05 3.57 -9.87
CA ALA A 43 8.67 3.47 -9.40
C ALA A 43 8.61 2.79 -8.03
N LEU A 44 7.63 3.18 -7.21
CA LEU A 44 7.37 2.52 -5.95
C LEU A 44 6.59 1.22 -6.18
N THR A 45 7.05 0.15 -5.55
CA THR A 45 6.37 -1.14 -5.52
C THR A 45 5.82 -1.38 -4.12
N TYR A 46 4.67 -2.07 -4.05
CA TYR A 46 3.94 -2.30 -2.81
C TYR A 46 3.73 -3.79 -2.62
N GLY A 47 4.14 -4.32 -1.47
CA GLY A 47 3.80 -5.65 -1.01
C GLY A 47 2.79 -5.54 0.13
N PHE A 48 1.62 -6.15 -0.03
CA PHE A 48 0.56 -6.15 0.96
C PHE A 48 0.44 -7.53 1.61
N GLN A 49 0.36 -7.57 2.95
CA GLN A 49 0.12 -8.78 3.72
C GLN A 49 -1.04 -8.52 4.68
N SER A 50 -2.15 -9.22 4.52
CA SER A 50 -3.31 -9.10 5.41
C SER A 50 -2.98 -9.64 6.82
N ALA A 51 -3.51 -8.99 7.86
CA ALA A 51 -3.32 -9.43 9.25
C ALA A 51 -4.04 -10.76 9.54
N GLN A 52 -5.14 -11.03 8.82
CA GLN A 52 -5.81 -12.31 8.87
C GLN A 52 -5.27 -13.20 7.75
N LYS A 53 -4.74 -14.37 8.12
CA LYS A 53 -4.65 -15.51 7.20
C LYS A 53 -6.08 -15.90 6.83
N HIS A 54 -6.69 -15.20 5.87
CA HIS A 54 -7.90 -15.68 5.24
C HIS A 54 -7.51 -16.97 4.52
N LYS A 55 -7.71 -18.09 5.22
CA LYS A 55 -7.86 -19.39 4.58
C LYS A 55 -8.92 -19.16 3.50
N PRO A 56 -8.66 -19.50 2.22
CA PRO A 56 -9.70 -19.45 1.22
C PRO A 56 -10.72 -20.50 1.67
N GLU A 57 -11.79 -20.04 2.31
CA GLU A 57 -12.95 -20.88 2.58
C GLU A 57 -13.63 -21.06 1.22
N THR A 58 -13.41 -22.27 0.72
CA THR A 58 -14.03 -22.90 -0.44
C THR A 58 -15.40 -22.31 -0.77
N ALA A 59 -15.52 -21.72 -1.96
CA ALA A 59 -16.82 -21.55 -2.60
C ALA A 59 -17.45 -22.94 -2.78
N HIS A 60 -18.57 -23.15 -2.12
CA HIS A 60 -19.51 -24.24 -2.37
C HIS A 60 -20.21 -24.06 -3.72
#